data_AF-A0A3D2C9B4-F1
#
_entry.id   AF-A0A3D2C9B4-F1
#
_cell.length_a   1.000
_cell.length_b   1.000
_cell.length_c   1.000
_cell.angle_alpha   90.00
_cell.angle_beta   90.00
_cell.angle_gamma   90.00
#
_symmetry.space_group_name_H-M   'P 1'
#
loop_
_entity.id
_entity.type
_entity.pdbx_description
1 polymer ?
#
loop_
_entity_poly.entity_id
_entity_poly.type
_entity_poly.pdbx_seq_one_letter_code
_entity_poly.pdbx_strand_id
1 'polypeptide(L)'
;MPEPRNPYRHVFAVLARRAPQRWRWWLPVFASALATPLAKPVLLSFLSYGGGSAWIAGLEAVTVRLGALMAAAMALHTYTDLVRSPDRPVLDAHPVEPRALLRAIALRTARNRSYLPVAAAVVLLPVLQQAGVVPWLGAVAVVLGAWLSALGVGFAVHLGAVWAGLSDGLAKVLDAVRGDNPRMQAALIYAPGLALLLVAISVVFSSAGLSYALSGRADGWAFLLIPPALGLAGWAAAGPLSERYYVRATALLTEVDGLVSGAATAEEDRAVYLEWLARGRPELLRQLRQGWRSYRPWALGAWGLGLLGVLAAWSAEPDVEARLLSVVGGCFVFFALLPPRLAAGDPVWLDEALGTRSGAVDRARFTVGFLYAQGALVPALAAGLVRHGREVILPLLAVEVVGAAVMFAAAFLARRQRERAAWLVGPIALVVWAGLTFSASSGLGLDAYFGGK
;
A
#
# COMPACT_ATOMS: atom_id res chain seq x y z
N MET A 1 44.36 -27.86 -1.07
CA MET A 1 43.00 -28.21 -0.60
C MET A 1 42.03 -27.19 -1.18
N PRO A 2 40.92 -27.60 -1.83
CA PRO A 2 39.96 -26.62 -2.33
C PRO A 2 39.35 -25.85 -1.15
N GLU A 3 39.29 -24.52 -1.26
CA GLU A 3 38.64 -23.64 -0.27
C GLU A 3 37.27 -24.22 0.13
N PRO A 4 36.93 -24.29 1.43
CA PRO A 4 35.60 -24.68 1.84
C PRO A 4 34.60 -23.68 1.22
N ARG A 5 33.86 -24.15 0.21
CA ARG A 5 32.83 -23.36 -0.47
C ARG A 5 31.84 -22.91 0.59
N ASN A 6 31.84 -21.60 0.86
CA ASN A 6 30.90 -20.97 1.78
C ASN A 6 29.48 -21.48 1.48
N PRO A 7 28.84 -22.25 2.39
CA PRO A 7 27.57 -22.91 2.13
C PRO A 7 26.45 -21.91 1.87
N TYR A 8 26.56 -20.69 2.42
CA TYR A 8 25.65 -19.60 2.15
C TYR A 8 25.70 -19.15 0.69
N ARG A 9 26.85 -19.20 0.00
CA ARG A 9 26.90 -18.87 -1.45
C ARG A 9 26.03 -19.83 -2.27
N HIS A 10 25.97 -21.11 -1.91
CA HIS A 10 25.12 -22.07 -2.60
C HIS A 10 23.63 -21.80 -2.31
N VAL A 11 23.27 -21.58 -1.03
CA VAL A 11 21.90 -21.23 -0.64
C VAL A 11 21.45 -19.92 -1.30
N PHE A 12 22.28 -18.87 -1.28
CA PHE A 12 21.99 -17.60 -1.95
C PHE A 12 21.94 -17.75 -3.46
N ALA A 13 22.75 -18.62 -4.09
CA ALA A 13 22.63 -18.92 -5.51
C ALA A 13 21.32 -19.65 -5.84
N VAL A 14 20.88 -20.58 -5.00
CA VAL A 14 19.58 -21.27 -5.13
C VAL A 14 18.43 -20.29 -4.90
N LEU A 15 18.50 -19.43 -3.89
CA LEU A 15 17.52 -18.37 -3.62
C LEU A 15 17.50 -17.32 -4.73
N ALA A 16 18.65 -16.96 -5.31
CA ALA A 16 18.76 -16.05 -6.44
C ALA A 16 18.19 -16.66 -7.73
N ARG A 17 18.36 -17.97 -7.94
CA ARG A 17 17.68 -18.72 -9.01
C ARG A 17 16.17 -18.83 -8.78
N ARG A 18 15.73 -18.82 -7.52
CA ARG A 18 14.33 -18.72 -7.10
C ARG A 18 13.83 -17.28 -6.94
N ALA A 19 14.67 -16.27 -7.22
CA ALA A 19 14.35 -14.87 -6.99
C ALA A 19 13.08 -14.48 -7.75
N PRO A 20 12.29 -13.51 -7.23
CA PRO A 20 11.08 -13.04 -7.88
C PRO A 20 11.38 -12.78 -9.35
N GLN A 21 10.72 -13.57 -10.19
CA GLN A 21 10.89 -13.54 -11.64
C GLN A 21 10.76 -12.09 -12.12
N ARG A 22 11.67 -11.65 -13.00
CA ARG A 22 11.78 -10.25 -13.49
C ARG A 22 10.43 -9.64 -13.91
N TRP A 23 9.46 -10.46 -14.31
CA TRP A 23 8.09 -10.02 -14.63
C TRP A 23 7.37 -9.33 -13.47
N ARG A 24 7.64 -9.67 -12.19
CA ARG A 24 6.98 -9.02 -11.04
C ARG A 24 7.27 -7.52 -10.94
N TRP A 25 8.43 -7.11 -11.44
CA TRP A 25 8.83 -5.71 -11.49
C TRP A 25 8.11 -4.97 -12.62
N TRP A 26 7.99 -5.62 -13.79
CA TRP A 26 7.40 -5.01 -14.98
C TRP A 26 5.87 -4.95 -14.95
N LEU A 27 5.19 -5.91 -14.31
CA LEU A 27 3.73 -5.96 -14.28
C LEU A 27 3.06 -4.69 -13.72
N PRO A 28 3.48 -4.14 -12.56
CA PRO A 28 2.93 -2.86 -12.08
C PRO A 28 3.18 -1.71 -13.06
N VAL A 29 4.35 -1.68 -13.69
CA VAL A 29 4.71 -0.62 -14.66
C VAL A 29 3.83 -0.70 -15.91
N PHE A 30 3.64 -1.89 -16.47
CA PHE A 30 2.74 -2.09 -17.61
C PHE A 30 1.29 -1.80 -17.26
N ALA A 31 0.83 -2.22 -16.08
CA ALA A 31 -0.52 -1.88 -15.62
C ALA A 31 -0.71 -0.38 -15.44
N SER A 32 0.28 0.33 -14.89
CA SER A 32 0.27 1.79 -14.84
C SER A 32 0.20 2.39 -16.24
N ALA A 33 0.99 1.90 -17.20
CA ALA A 33 0.94 2.39 -18.59
C ALA A 33 -0.44 2.22 -19.23
N LEU A 34 -1.09 1.07 -19.01
CA LEU A 34 -2.43 0.78 -19.52
C LEU A 34 -3.54 1.57 -18.78
N ALA A 35 -3.40 1.74 -17.46
CA ALA A 35 -4.37 2.46 -16.63
C ALA A 35 -4.29 3.98 -16.82
N THR A 36 -3.11 4.52 -17.13
CA THR A 36 -2.88 5.96 -17.27
C THR A 36 -3.82 6.66 -18.26
N PRO A 37 -3.97 6.21 -19.53
CA PRO A 37 -4.88 6.88 -20.47
C PRO A 37 -6.34 6.82 -19.99
N LEU A 38 -6.74 5.75 -19.31
CA LEU A 38 -8.09 5.57 -18.78
C LEU A 38 -8.35 6.44 -17.55
N ALA A 39 -7.37 6.57 -16.66
CA ALA A 39 -7.46 7.38 -15.45
C ALA A 39 -7.17 8.87 -15.69
N LYS A 40 -6.58 9.24 -16.84
CA LYS A 40 -6.23 10.62 -17.20
C LYS A 40 -7.39 11.61 -17.00
N PRO A 41 -8.64 11.34 -17.43
CA PRO A 41 -9.73 12.31 -17.30
C PRO A 41 -10.10 12.65 -15.87
N VAL A 42 -9.75 11.81 -14.89
CA VAL A 42 -10.05 12.08 -13.47
C VAL A 42 -8.81 12.49 -12.69
N LEU A 43 -7.68 11.79 -12.88
CA LEU A 43 -6.44 12.07 -12.13
C LEU A 43 -5.70 13.30 -12.67
N LEU A 44 -5.77 13.53 -13.97
CA LEU A 44 -5.00 14.54 -14.69
C LEU A 44 -5.91 15.46 -15.53
N SER A 45 -7.16 15.64 -15.09
CA SER A 45 -8.12 16.55 -15.73
C SER A 45 -7.56 17.96 -15.87
N PHE A 46 -6.71 18.39 -14.93
CA PHE A 46 -6.12 19.72 -14.94
C PHE A 46 -5.26 20.02 -16.18
N LEU A 47 -4.82 18.99 -16.91
CA LEU A 47 -4.06 19.16 -18.14
C LEU A 47 -4.92 19.63 -19.32
N SER A 48 -6.25 19.47 -19.27
CA SER A 48 -7.16 19.95 -20.32
C SER A 48 -7.53 21.42 -20.17
N TYR A 49 -7.33 22.02 -18.99
CA TYR A 49 -7.45 23.47 -18.80
C TYR A 49 -6.23 24.12 -19.45
N GLY A 50 -6.40 24.63 -20.67
CA GLY A 50 -5.36 25.32 -21.45
C GLY A 50 -4.59 26.38 -20.63
N GLY A 51 -3.34 26.62 -21.00
CA GLY A 51 -2.30 27.31 -20.23
C GLY A 51 -2.75 28.43 -19.27
N GLY A 52 -2.27 28.36 -18.03
CA GLY A 52 -2.58 29.26 -16.91
C GLY A 52 -2.06 28.72 -15.57
N SER A 53 -2.35 29.36 -14.43
CA SER A 53 -1.91 28.89 -13.10
C SER A 53 -2.60 27.59 -12.64
N ALA A 54 -3.76 27.25 -13.22
CA ALA A 54 -4.56 26.09 -12.84
C ALA A 54 -3.84 24.74 -13.10
N TRP A 55 -3.12 24.60 -14.22
CA TRP A 55 -2.40 23.35 -14.49
C TRP A 55 -1.19 23.17 -13.57
N ILE A 56 -0.54 24.27 -13.15
CA ILE A 56 0.57 24.25 -12.20
C ILE A 56 0.07 23.77 -10.83
N ALA A 57 -1.05 24.33 -10.35
CA ALA A 57 -1.67 23.90 -9.09
C ALA A 57 -2.13 22.43 -9.15
N GLY A 58 -2.68 21.99 -10.29
CA GLY A 58 -3.04 20.60 -10.51
C GLY A 58 -1.84 19.65 -10.49
N LEU A 59 -0.72 20.05 -11.12
CA LEU A 59 0.52 19.29 -11.11
C LEU A 59 1.08 19.19 -9.69
N GLU A 60 1.11 20.29 -8.95
CA GLU A 60 1.49 20.35 -7.54
C GLU A 60 0.65 19.38 -6.69
N ALA A 61 -0.68 19.45 -6.81
CA ALA A 61 -1.57 18.57 -6.05
C ALA A 61 -1.32 17.08 -6.35
N VAL A 62 -1.10 16.72 -7.62
CA VAL A 62 -0.82 15.33 -8.01
C VAL A 62 0.55 14.88 -7.53
N THR A 63 1.59 15.71 -7.61
CA THR A 63 2.93 15.35 -7.12
C THR A 63 2.96 15.20 -5.60
N VAL A 64 2.21 16.02 -4.85
CA VAL A 64 2.02 15.82 -3.40
C VAL A 64 1.39 14.46 -3.12
N ARG A 65 0.29 14.12 -3.79
CA ARG A 65 -0.44 12.85 -3.57
C ARG A 65 0.43 11.64 -3.93
N LEU A 66 1.08 11.66 -5.09
CA LEU A 66 1.98 10.58 -5.52
C LEU A 66 3.21 10.47 -4.60
N GLY A 67 3.80 11.58 -4.19
CA GLY A 67 4.93 11.59 -3.26
C GLY A 67 4.54 11.04 -1.88
N ALA A 68 3.37 11.42 -1.35
CA ALA A 68 2.84 10.87 -0.11
C ALA A 68 2.55 9.36 -0.23
N LEU A 69 2.03 8.91 -1.37
CA LEU A 69 1.83 7.48 -1.65
C LEU A 69 3.16 6.71 -1.70
N MET A 70 4.20 7.27 -2.33
CA MET A 70 5.55 6.70 -2.32
C MET A 70 6.08 6.60 -0.89
N ALA A 71 5.90 7.67 -0.10
CA ALA A 71 6.33 7.73 1.28
C ALA A 71 5.65 6.65 2.13
N ALA A 72 4.33 6.51 2.02
CA ALA A 72 3.57 5.49 2.74
C ALA A 72 3.99 4.07 2.35
N ALA A 73 4.10 3.80 1.04
CA ALA A 73 4.52 2.49 0.54
C ALA A 73 5.93 2.13 1.04
N MET A 74 6.87 3.07 0.96
CA MET A 74 8.24 2.84 1.39
C MET A 74 8.39 2.75 2.90
N ALA A 75 7.66 3.55 3.68
CA ALA A 75 7.66 3.46 5.15
C ALA A 75 7.18 2.09 5.64
N LEU A 76 6.16 1.51 4.99
CA LEU A 76 5.68 0.15 5.27
C LEU A 76 6.68 -0.92 4.82
N HIS A 77 7.34 -0.72 3.68
CA HIS A 77 8.34 -1.67 3.19
C HIS A 77 9.62 -1.67 4.02
N THR A 78 10.14 -0.50 4.42
CA THR A 78 11.28 -0.41 5.33
C THR A 78 10.94 -1.01 6.70
N TYR A 79 9.71 -0.81 7.20
CA TYR A 79 9.24 -1.46 8.42
C TYR A 79 9.24 -2.97 8.29
N THR A 80 8.66 -3.49 7.20
CA THR A 80 8.57 -4.94 6.96
C THR A 80 9.96 -5.55 6.80
N ASP A 81 10.83 -4.94 6.01
CA ASP A 81 12.15 -5.49 5.69
C ASP A 81 13.13 -5.39 6.87
N LEU A 82 12.94 -4.40 7.77
CA LEU A 82 13.78 -4.19 8.95
C LEU A 82 13.24 -4.92 10.19
N VAL A 83 11.99 -4.63 10.57
CA VAL A 83 11.38 -5.07 11.83
C VAL A 83 10.79 -6.47 11.71
N ARG A 84 10.13 -6.76 10.58
CA ARG A 84 9.52 -8.07 10.28
C ARG A 84 10.31 -8.86 9.24
N SER A 85 11.64 -8.71 9.29
CA SER A 85 12.52 -9.19 8.24
C SER A 85 12.36 -10.71 8.04
N PRO A 86 12.20 -11.19 6.78
CA PRO A 86 12.13 -12.63 6.52
C PRO A 86 13.44 -13.35 6.83
N ASP A 87 14.55 -12.61 6.96
CA ASP A 87 15.87 -13.16 7.25
C ASP A 87 16.07 -13.44 8.75
N ARG A 88 15.17 -12.92 9.62
CA ARG A 88 15.30 -13.01 11.08
C ARG A 88 15.54 -14.43 11.61
N PRO A 89 14.79 -15.47 11.18
CA PRO A 89 15.01 -16.83 11.68
C PRO A 89 16.41 -17.40 11.40
N VAL A 90 17.08 -16.86 10.37
CA VAL A 90 18.45 -17.26 10.00
C VAL A 90 19.49 -16.41 10.74
N LEU A 91 19.19 -15.14 10.95
CA LEU A 91 20.10 -14.17 11.58
C LEU A 91 20.24 -14.39 13.09
N ASP A 92 19.19 -14.90 13.76
CA ASP A 92 19.21 -15.15 15.21
C ASP A 92 20.29 -16.15 15.64
N ALA A 93 20.77 -17.01 14.73
CA ALA A 93 21.75 -18.06 15.02
C ALA A 93 23.21 -17.66 14.71
N HIS A 94 23.48 -16.47 14.17
CA HIS A 94 24.79 -16.12 13.61
C HIS A 94 25.26 -14.72 14.00
N PRO A 95 26.58 -14.50 14.17
CA PRO A 95 27.12 -13.16 14.33
C PRO A 95 26.92 -12.35 13.03
N VAL A 96 26.42 -11.12 13.15
CA VAL A 96 26.10 -10.25 12.01
C VAL A 96 26.76 -8.90 12.20
N GLU A 97 27.36 -8.35 11.15
CA GLU A 97 27.75 -6.94 11.07
C GLU A 97 26.53 -6.05 10.76
N PRO A 98 26.00 -5.26 11.71
CA PRO A 98 24.70 -4.60 11.55
C PRO A 98 24.67 -3.58 10.41
N ARG A 99 25.76 -2.84 10.19
CA ARG A 99 25.86 -1.86 9.10
C ARG A 99 25.86 -2.52 7.73
N ALA A 100 26.59 -3.62 7.57
CA ALA A 100 26.64 -4.35 6.30
C ALA A 100 25.27 -4.98 6.00
N LEU A 101 24.61 -5.54 7.01
CA LEU A 101 23.27 -6.08 6.88
C LEU A 101 22.24 -4.99 6.55
N LEU A 102 22.25 -3.84 7.24
CA LEU A 102 21.35 -2.73 6.93
C LEU A 102 21.54 -2.25 5.48
N ARG A 103 22.79 -2.11 5.01
CA ARG A 103 23.11 -1.77 3.61
C ARG A 103 22.54 -2.81 2.63
N ALA A 104 22.71 -4.10 2.93
CA ALA A 104 22.19 -5.18 2.09
C ALA A 104 20.66 -5.19 2.04
N ILE A 105 19.99 -5.01 3.19
CA ILE A 105 18.54 -4.90 3.29
C ILE A 105 18.06 -3.68 2.50
N ALA A 106 18.65 -2.50 2.73
CA ALA A 106 18.29 -1.27 2.04
C ALA A 106 18.46 -1.37 0.51
N LEU A 107 19.57 -1.95 0.04
CA LEU A 107 19.80 -2.16 -1.40
C LEU A 107 18.79 -3.13 -1.99
N ARG A 108 18.46 -4.21 -1.27
CA ARG A 108 17.44 -5.17 -1.68
C ARG A 108 16.06 -4.52 -1.73
N THR A 109 15.68 -3.74 -0.72
CA THR A 109 14.42 -2.98 -0.67
C THR A 109 14.37 -2.00 -1.83
N ALA A 110 15.41 -1.19 -2.03
CA ALA A 110 15.52 -0.24 -3.12
C ALA A 110 15.36 -0.91 -4.48
N ARG A 111 16.08 -2.02 -4.72
CA ARG A 111 15.99 -2.78 -5.96
C ARG A 111 14.61 -3.36 -6.16
N ASN A 112 14.06 -4.04 -5.15
CA ASN A 112 12.77 -4.70 -5.22
C ASN A 112 11.60 -3.73 -5.38
N ARG A 113 11.73 -2.49 -4.88
CA ARG A 113 10.69 -1.46 -4.90
C ARG A 113 10.93 -0.32 -5.89
N SER A 114 12.00 -0.41 -6.69
CA SER A 114 12.31 0.58 -7.74
C SER A 114 11.26 0.66 -8.84
N TYR A 115 10.36 -0.33 -8.96
CA TYR A 115 9.22 -0.25 -9.87
C TYR A 115 8.23 0.85 -9.48
N LEU A 116 8.18 1.26 -8.20
CA LEU A 116 7.24 2.28 -7.72
C LEU A 116 7.49 3.67 -8.35
N PRO A 117 8.70 4.27 -8.26
CA PRO A 117 8.96 5.54 -8.91
C PRO A 117 8.85 5.45 -10.44
N VAL A 118 9.20 4.30 -11.04
CA VAL A 118 9.04 4.08 -12.48
C VAL A 118 7.57 4.07 -12.89
N ALA A 119 6.72 3.33 -12.17
CA ALA A 119 5.29 3.29 -12.40
C ALA A 119 4.65 4.69 -12.25
N ALA A 120 5.08 5.46 -11.25
CA ALA A 120 4.62 6.83 -11.06
C ALA A 120 5.07 7.78 -12.18
N ALA A 121 6.30 7.65 -12.68
CA ALA A 121 6.78 8.40 -13.84
C ALA A 121 5.96 8.08 -15.11
N VAL A 122 5.56 6.81 -15.28
CA VAL A 122 4.66 6.36 -16.35
C VAL A 122 3.27 7.00 -16.21
N VAL A 123 2.70 7.03 -14.99
CA VAL A 123 1.43 7.71 -14.73
C VAL A 123 1.48 9.20 -15.08
N LEU A 124 2.65 9.83 -14.94
CA LEU A 124 2.86 11.24 -15.27
C LEU A 124 3.15 11.49 -16.76
N LEU A 125 3.24 10.48 -17.62
CA LEU A 125 3.52 10.68 -19.07
C LEU A 125 2.58 11.66 -19.79
N PRO A 126 1.27 11.78 -19.45
CA PRO A 126 0.42 12.79 -20.07
C PRO A 126 0.88 14.23 -19.81
N VAL A 127 1.65 14.48 -18.73
CA VAL A 127 2.29 15.78 -18.46
C VAL A 127 3.38 16.05 -19.48
N LEU A 128 4.20 15.05 -19.83
CA LEU A 128 5.24 15.18 -20.86
C LEU A 128 4.63 15.57 -22.21
N GLN A 129 3.49 14.96 -22.56
CA GLN A 129 2.81 15.21 -23.83
C GLN A 129 2.17 16.60 -23.92
N GLN A 130 1.65 17.14 -22.81
CA GLN A 130 0.85 18.38 -22.82
C GLN A 130 1.60 19.61 -22.28
N ALA A 131 2.44 19.44 -21.26
CA ALA A 131 3.18 20.51 -20.59
C ALA A 131 4.68 20.49 -20.92
N GLY A 132 5.18 19.45 -21.59
CA GLY A 132 6.56 19.33 -22.03
C GLY A 132 7.50 18.65 -21.03
N VAL A 133 8.79 18.62 -21.39
CA VAL A 133 9.82 17.84 -20.69
C VAL A 133 10.12 18.39 -19.29
N VAL A 134 10.19 19.71 -19.14
CA VAL A 134 10.62 20.37 -17.89
C VAL A 134 9.63 20.10 -16.74
N PRO A 135 8.31 20.34 -16.89
CA PRO A 135 7.35 20.02 -15.82
C PRO A 135 7.29 18.53 -15.50
N TRP A 136 7.43 17.67 -16.51
CA TRP A 136 7.45 16.22 -16.32
C TRP A 136 8.68 15.78 -15.51
N LEU A 137 9.89 16.24 -15.85
CA LEU A 137 11.11 15.95 -15.10
C LEU A 137 11.03 16.46 -13.66
N GLY A 138 10.50 17.67 -13.46
CA GLY A 138 10.29 18.23 -12.13
C GLY A 138 9.33 17.37 -11.28
N ALA A 139 8.20 16.94 -11.85
CA ALA A 139 7.24 16.08 -11.18
C ALA A 139 7.83 14.69 -10.84
N VAL A 140 8.58 14.09 -11.77
CA VAL A 140 9.31 12.83 -11.53
C VAL A 140 10.36 13.00 -10.43
N ALA A 141 11.05 14.15 -10.38
CA ALA A 141 12.03 14.45 -9.34
C ALA A 141 11.38 14.54 -7.95
N VAL A 142 10.20 15.16 -7.81
CA VAL A 142 9.44 15.18 -6.53
C VAL A 142 9.13 13.75 -6.07
N VAL A 143 8.62 12.91 -6.97
CA VAL A 143 8.21 11.53 -6.65
C VAL A 143 9.42 10.64 -6.32
N LEU A 144 10.48 10.73 -7.11
CA LEU A 144 11.73 10.02 -6.85
C LEU A 144 12.38 10.49 -5.54
N GLY A 145 12.36 11.80 -5.28
CA GLY A 145 12.81 12.40 -4.04
C GLY A 145 12.03 11.87 -2.83
N ALA A 146 10.71 11.76 -2.93
CA ALA A 146 9.86 11.16 -1.90
C ALA A 146 10.23 9.70 -1.62
N TRP A 147 10.46 8.92 -2.68
CA TRP A 147 10.88 7.52 -2.58
C TRP A 147 12.25 7.36 -1.90
N LEU A 148 13.25 8.17 -2.29
CA LEU A 148 14.58 8.20 -1.67
C LEU A 148 14.52 8.65 -0.21
N SER A 149 13.75 9.69 0.08
CA SER A 149 13.51 10.21 1.42
C SER A 149 12.93 9.14 2.33
N ALA A 150 11.86 8.47 1.90
CA ALA A 150 11.21 7.43 2.68
C ALA A 150 12.06 6.17 2.87
N LEU A 151 12.95 5.85 1.93
CA LEU A 151 13.93 4.78 2.12
C LEU A 151 14.89 5.13 3.27
N GLY A 152 15.53 6.30 3.22
CA GLY A 152 16.51 6.71 4.23
C GLY A 152 15.89 7.00 5.59
N VAL A 153 14.87 7.87 5.63
CA VAL A 153 14.12 8.23 6.84
C VAL A 153 13.44 7.00 7.44
N GLY A 154 12.85 6.12 6.62
CA GLY A 154 12.18 4.92 7.10
C GLY A 154 13.11 4.03 7.95
N PHE A 155 14.30 3.70 7.43
CA PHE A 155 15.26 2.91 8.21
C PHE A 155 15.71 3.63 9.48
N ALA A 156 15.97 4.94 9.41
CA ALA A 156 16.37 5.74 10.56
C ALA A 156 15.31 5.75 11.66
N VAL A 157 14.05 6.03 11.29
CA VAL A 157 12.92 6.14 12.21
C VAL A 157 12.58 4.79 12.82
N HIS A 158 12.59 3.70 12.05
CA HIS A 158 12.31 2.37 12.59
C HIS A 158 13.40 1.88 13.56
N LEU A 159 14.67 2.18 13.28
CA LEU A 159 15.75 1.92 14.25
C LEU A 159 15.67 2.87 15.46
N GLY A 160 15.33 4.13 15.23
CA GLY A 160 15.10 5.14 16.27
C GLY A 160 13.94 4.80 17.19
N ALA A 161 12.92 4.09 16.70
CA ALA A 161 11.80 3.61 17.51
C ALA A 161 12.26 2.59 18.56
N VAL A 162 13.28 1.77 18.26
CA VAL A 162 13.87 0.85 19.23
C VAL A 162 14.59 1.63 20.33
N TRP A 163 15.34 2.68 19.96
CA TRP A 163 15.93 3.59 20.94
C TRP A 163 14.85 4.26 21.80
N ALA A 164 13.76 4.75 21.18
CA ALA A 164 12.67 5.39 21.89
C ALA A 164 12.00 4.44 22.89
N GLY A 165 11.77 3.18 22.50
CA GLY A 165 11.18 2.16 23.37
C GLY A 165 12.03 1.80 24.59
N LEU A 166 13.35 2.03 24.52
CA LEU A 166 14.31 1.78 25.60
C LEU A 166 14.69 3.06 26.38
N SER A 167 14.25 4.23 25.94
CA SER A 167 14.68 5.51 26.48
C SER A 167 13.80 5.93 27.66
N ASP A 168 14.41 6.17 28.82
CA ASP A 168 13.72 6.73 29.99
C ASP A 168 13.18 8.15 29.71
N GLY A 169 13.85 8.91 28.84
CA GLY A 169 13.42 10.26 28.46
C GLY A 169 12.13 10.28 27.66
N LEU A 170 11.88 9.25 26.84
CA LEU A 170 10.66 9.11 26.05
C LEU A 170 9.60 8.22 26.71
N ALA A 171 9.92 7.64 27.87
CA ALA A 171 9.01 6.78 28.62
C ALA A 171 7.66 7.44 28.87
N LYS A 172 7.64 8.70 29.32
CA LYS A 172 6.38 9.44 29.60
C LYS A 172 5.52 9.62 28.36
N VAL A 173 6.15 9.93 27.22
CA VAL A 173 5.45 10.12 25.94
C VAL A 173 4.87 8.79 25.46
N LEU A 174 5.65 7.71 25.52
CA LEU A 174 5.18 6.39 25.12
C LEU A 174 4.12 5.85 26.09
N ASP A 175 4.26 6.08 27.39
CA ASP A 175 3.25 5.69 28.39
C ASP A 175 1.92 6.39 28.16
N ALA A 176 1.93 7.65 27.70
CA ALA A 176 0.71 8.38 27.38
C ALA A 176 -0.01 7.84 26.13
N VAL A 177 0.70 7.16 25.21
CA VAL A 177 0.17 6.81 23.87
C VAL A 177 0.12 5.29 23.64
N ARG A 178 0.76 4.47 24.47
CA ARG A 178 0.86 3.01 24.29
C ARG A 178 -0.41 2.24 24.64
N GLY A 179 -1.29 2.80 25.47
CA GLY A 179 -2.38 2.07 26.09
C GLY A 179 -1.83 0.88 26.89
N ASP A 180 -2.34 -0.31 26.63
CA ASP A 180 -1.89 -1.55 27.31
C ASP A 180 -0.65 -2.19 26.65
N ASN A 181 -0.20 -1.68 25.51
CA ASN A 181 0.93 -2.26 24.80
C ASN A 181 2.26 -1.99 25.54
N PRO A 182 3.23 -2.92 25.47
CA PRO A 182 4.60 -2.64 25.86
C PRO A 182 5.17 -1.42 25.11
N ARG A 183 5.99 -0.60 25.78
CA ARG A 183 6.57 0.64 25.20
C ARG A 183 7.28 0.40 23.87
N MET A 184 8.03 -0.70 23.76
CA MET A 184 8.72 -1.10 22.53
C MET A 184 7.75 -1.32 21.36
N GLN A 185 6.65 -2.04 21.61
CA GLN A 185 5.64 -2.32 20.59
C GLN A 185 4.93 -1.02 20.16
N ALA A 186 4.58 -0.15 21.11
CA ALA A 186 3.98 1.14 20.79
C ALA A 186 4.90 2.00 19.93
N ALA A 187 6.19 2.12 20.28
CA ALA A 187 7.16 2.87 19.48
C ALA A 187 7.23 2.35 18.03
N LEU A 188 7.21 1.03 17.84
CA LEU A 188 7.25 0.41 16.52
C LEU A 188 5.93 0.54 15.74
N ILE A 189 4.78 0.57 16.41
CA ILE A 189 3.47 0.80 15.77
C ILE A 189 3.38 2.22 15.19
N TYR A 190 3.91 3.22 15.91
CA TYR A 190 3.85 4.63 15.47
C TYR A 190 4.98 5.03 14.52
N ALA A 191 6.07 4.26 14.44
CA ALA A 191 7.23 4.57 13.61
C ALA A 191 6.90 4.78 12.10
N PRO A 192 6.08 3.94 11.43
CA PRO A 192 5.67 4.19 10.05
C PRO A 192 4.92 5.53 9.88
N GLY A 193 4.11 5.92 10.87
CA GLY A 193 3.38 7.19 10.86
C GLY A 193 4.33 8.39 10.97
N LEU A 194 5.33 8.32 11.84
CA LEU A 194 6.36 9.36 11.97
C LEU A 194 7.20 9.48 10.70
N ALA A 195 7.62 8.35 10.11
CA ALA A 195 8.35 8.36 8.84
C ALA A 195 7.51 8.98 7.71
N LEU A 196 6.22 8.63 7.63
CA LEU A 196 5.29 9.22 6.67
C LEU A 196 5.15 10.72 6.87
N LEU A 197 4.97 11.19 8.11
CA LEU A 197 4.82 12.61 8.43
C LEU A 197 6.03 13.43 7.97
N LEU A 198 7.25 13.00 8.34
CA LEU A 198 8.48 13.70 7.98
C LEU A 198 8.67 13.79 6.47
N VAL A 199 8.44 12.68 5.76
CA VAL A 199 8.58 12.64 4.30
C VAL A 199 7.48 13.46 3.63
N ALA A 200 6.22 13.36 4.08
CA ALA A 200 5.11 14.11 3.51
C ALA A 200 5.33 15.62 3.60
N ILE A 201 5.83 16.13 4.73
CA ILE A 201 6.21 17.54 4.88
C ILE A 201 7.28 17.92 3.83
N SER A 202 8.33 17.10 3.67
CA SER A 202 9.37 17.37 2.66
C SER A 202 8.82 17.38 1.23
N VAL A 203 7.86 16.51 0.93
CA VAL A 203 7.19 16.42 -0.37
C VAL A 203 6.34 17.67 -0.64
N VAL A 204 5.62 18.19 0.36
CA VAL A 204 4.86 19.44 0.24
C VAL A 204 5.79 20.59 -0.15
N PHE A 205 6.94 20.75 0.53
CA PHE A 205 7.92 21.77 0.17
C PHE A 205 8.49 21.58 -1.24
N SER A 206 8.83 20.35 -1.61
CA SER A 206 9.34 20.04 -2.95
C SER A 206 8.32 20.33 -4.05
N SER A 207 7.04 20.03 -3.78
CA SER A 207 5.95 20.23 -4.73
C SER A 207 5.60 21.71 -4.89
N ALA A 208 5.54 22.46 -3.79
CA ALA A 208 5.41 23.92 -3.84
C ALA A 208 6.61 24.57 -4.56
N GLY A 209 7.81 24.04 -4.34
CA GLY A 209 9.03 24.42 -5.06
C GLY A 209 8.91 24.24 -6.58
N LEU A 210 8.38 23.10 -7.03
CA LEU A 210 8.08 22.86 -8.44
C LEU A 210 7.08 23.90 -8.99
N SER A 211 6.03 24.19 -8.24
CA SER A 211 5.02 25.20 -8.58
C SER A 211 5.63 26.59 -8.77
N TYR A 212 6.50 27.02 -7.85
CA TYR A 212 7.25 28.28 -7.97
C TYR A 212 8.18 28.30 -9.18
N ALA A 213 8.93 27.22 -9.39
CA ALA A 213 9.85 27.09 -10.51
C ALA A 213 9.15 27.24 -11.87
N LEU A 214 8.01 26.56 -12.02
CA LEU A 214 7.18 26.63 -13.23
C LEU A 214 6.49 27.98 -13.42
N SER A 215 6.31 28.73 -12.33
CA SER A 215 5.80 30.11 -12.35
C SER A 215 6.88 31.16 -12.67
N GLY A 216 8.11 30.74 -13.02
CA GLY A 216 9.21 31.62 -13.41
C GLY A 216 10.20 31.96 -12.29
N ARG A 217 9.99 31.45 -11.08
CA ARG A 217 10.88 31.66 -9.93
C ARG A 217 11.95 30.57 -9.85
N ALA A 218 13.12 30.82 -10.42
CA ALA A 218 14.19 29.83 -10.55
C ALA A 218 14.69 29.23 -9.21
N ASP A 219 14.55 29.96 -8.10
CA ASP A 219 14.84 29.49 -6.74
C ASP A 219 13.97 28.28 -6.31
N GLY A 220 12.77 28.12 -6.90
CA GLY A 220 11.90 26.98 -6.67
C GLY A 220 12.54 25.63 -7.00
N TRP A 221 13.48 25.57 -7.96
CA TRP A 221 14.17 24.33 -8.32
C TRP A 221 15.00 23.76 -7.17
N ALA A 222 15.54 24.61 -6.30
CA ALA A 222 16.35 24.17 -5.16
C ALA A 222 15.52 23.33 -4.15
N PHE A 223 14.21 23.57 -4.06
CA PHE A 223 13.33 22.86 -3.15
C PHE A 223 13.14 21.38 -3.55
N LEU A 224 13.42 21.02 -4.81
CA LEU A 224 13.43 19.62 -5.25
C LEU A 224 14.51 18.78 -4.54
N LEU A 225 15.52 19.43 -3.95
CA LEU A 225 16.58 18.77 -3.20
C LEU A 225 16.16 18.44 -1.75
N ILE A 226 15.05 18.98 -1.24
CA ILE A 226 14.64 18.81 0.15
C ILE A 226 14.36 17.32 0.48
N PRO A 227 13.53 16.58 -0.28
CA PRO A 227 13.31 15.16 -0.01
C PRO A 227 14.59 14.29 -0.08
N PRO A 228 15.42 14.34 -1.14
CA PRO A 228 16.63 13.52 -1.18
C PRO A 228 17.65 13.92 -0.11
N ALA A 229 17.77 15.21 0.24
CA ALA A 229 18.62 15.63 1.36
C ALA A 229 18.15 15.05 2.70
N LEU A 230 16.84 15.07 2.95
CA LEU A 230 16.24 14.43 4.12
C LEU A 230 16.49 12.92 4.13
N GLY A 231 16.40 12.26 2.97
CA GLY A 231 16.74 10.84 2.82
C GLY A 231 18.19 10.53 3.15
N LEU A 232 19.13 11.35 2.66
CA LEU A 232 20.56 11.22 2.97
C LEU A 232 20.84 11.44 4.46
N ALA A 233 20.22 12.44 5.07
CA ALA A 233 20.33 12.70 6.51
C ALA A 233 19.78 11.52 7.33
N GLY A 234 18.61 10.99 6.95
CA GLY A 234 18.05 9.78 7.56
C GLY A 234 19.00 8.59 7.42
N TRP A 235 19.54 8.36 6.23
CA TRP A 235 20.49 7.27 6.01
C TRP A 235 21.78 7.41 6.84
N ALA A 236 22.33 8.63 6.94
CA ALA A 236 23.48 8.91 7.78
C ALA A 236 23.20 8.61 9.27
N ALA A 237 21.98 8.89 9.76
CA ALA A 237 21.55 8.55 11.11
C ALA A 237 21.30 7.04 11.30
N ALA A 238 20.84 6.33 10.27
CA ALA A 238 20.53 4.89 10.35
C ALA A 238 21.78 4.03 10.61
N GLY A 239 22.95 4.43 10.10
CA GLY A 239 24.21 3.70 10.27
C GLY A 239 24.61 3.50 11.75
N PRO A 240 24.81 4.58 12.53
CA PRO A 240 25.10 4.47 13.97
C PRO A 240 23.99 3.80 14.78
N LEU A 241 22.72 4.03 14.43
CA LEU A 241 21.59 3.39 15.10
C LEU A 241 21.58 1.86 14.89
N SER A 242 21.97 1.38 13.70
CA SER A 242 21.99 -0.05 13.40
C SER A 242 22.97 -0.82 14.28
N GLU A 243 24.15 -0.27 14.54
CA GLU A 243 25.15 -0.93 15.38
C GLU A 243 24.69 -1.09 16.82
N ARG A 244 23.94 -0.11 17.33
CA ARG A 244 23.49 -0.09 18.72
C ARG A 244 22.21 -0.88 18.94
N TYR A 245 21.28 -0.83 17.99
CA TYR A 245 19.89 -1.25 18.23
C TYR A 245 19.42 -2.41 17.36
N TYR A 246 20.08 -2.75 16.25
CA TYR A 246 19.55 -3.78 15.33
C TYR A 246 19.44 -5.17 15.97
N VAL A 247 20.51 -5.66 16.60
CA VAL A 247 20.55 -6.99 17.26
C VAL A 247 19.65 -7.01 18.50
N ARG A 248 19.58 -5.89 19.24
CA ARG A 248 18.71 -5.78 20.41
C ARG A 248 17.22 -5.76 20.02
N ALA A 249 16.88 -5.07 18.93
CA ALA A 249 15.52 -5.02 18.41
C ALA A 249 15.03 -6.41 18.03
N THR A 250 15.86 -7.18 17.32
CA THR A 250 15.53 -8.53 16.88
C THR A 250 15.35 -9.50 18.05
N ALA A 251 16.16 -9.42 19.10
CA ALA A 251 15.95 -10.25 20.30
C ALA A 251 14.68 -9.87 21.08
N LEU A 252 14.51 -8.59 21.42
CA LEU A 252 13.42 -8.10 22.26
C LEU A 252 12.03 -8.24 21.60
N LEU A 253 11.96 -8.06 20.28
CA LEU A 253 10.70 -8.25 19.55
C LEU A 253 10.17 -9.67 19.64
N THR A 254 11.05 -10.68 19.77
CA THR A 254 10.65 -12.10 19.78
C THR A 254 9.98 -12.44 21.09
N GLU A 255 10.51 -11.89 22.17
CA GLU A 255 9.93 -12.02 23.50
C GLU A 255 8.62 -11.26 23.61
N VAL A 256 8.57 -10.02 23.09
CA VAL A 256 7.33 -9.21 23.07
C VAL A 256 6.26 -9.87 22.22
N ASP A 257 6.58 -10.30 21.00
CA ASP A 257 5.62 -11.00 20.12
C ASP A 257 5.16 -12.33 20.76
N GLY A 258 6.04 -13.06 21.44
CA GLY A 258 5.70 -14.30 22.16
C GLY A 258 4.78 -14.07 23.37
N LEU A 259 5.03 -13.03 24.17
CA LEU A 259 4.21 -12.69 25.35
C LEU A 259 2.84 -12.13 24.96
N VAL A 260 2.79 -11.27 23.94
CA VAL A 260 1.53 -10.64 23.49
C VAL A 260 0.65 -11.63 22.73
N SER A 261 1.24 -12.52 21.93
CA SER A 261 0.49 -13.58 21.25
C SER A 261 -0.15 -14.58 22.21
N GLY A 262 0.41 -14.79 23.40
CA GLY A 262 -0.21 -15.64 24.43
C GLY A 262 -1.40 -15.00 25.15
N ALA A 263 -1.33 -13.68 25.42
CA ALA A 263 -2.36 -12.96 26.19
C ALA A 263 -3.54 -12.48 25.31
N ALA A 264 -3.27 -11.99 24.10
CA ALA A 264 -4.32 -11.43 23.22
C ALA A 264 -5.23 -12.52 22.60
N THR A 265 -4.74 -13.74 22.39
CA THR A 265 -5.50 -14.80 21.70
C THR A 265 -6.75 -15.26 22.43
N ALA A 266 -6.83 -15.15 23.77
CA ALA A 266 -7.96 -15.69 24.52
C ALA A 266 -9.22 -14.79 24.47
N GLU A 267 -9.05 -13.47 24.43
CA GLU A 267 -10.14 -12.50 24.29
C GLU A 267 -10.42 -12.13 22.83
N GLU A 268 -9.39 -11.98 21.99
CA GLU A 268 -9.58 -11.62 20.57
C GLU A 268 -10.25 -12.73 19.76
N ASP A 269 -10.12 -14.00 20.17
CA ASP A 269 -10.82 -15.12 19.56
C ASP A 269 -12.33 -15.12 19.83
N ARG A 270 -12.80 -14.33 20.80
CA ARG A 270 -14.23 -14.27 21.17
C ARG A 270 -15.04 -13.25 20.36
N ALA A 271 -14.39 -12.34 19.65
CA ALA A 271 -15.06 -11.26 18.90
C ALA A 271 -14.47 -11.10 17.50
N VAL A 272 -14.73 -12.07 16.63
CA VAL A 272 -14.31 -12.00 15.22
C VAL A 272 -15.36 -11.20 14.44
N TYR A 273 -14.91 -10.16 13.72
CA TYR A 273 -15.79 -9.35 12.88
C TYR A 273 -16.56 -10.23 11.89
N LEU A 274 -17.89 -10.09 11.87
CA LEU A 274 -18.82 -10.84 11.03
C LEU A 274 -18.91 -12.36 11.32
N GLU A 275 -18.43 -12.84 12.48
CA GLU A 275 -18.50 -14.26 12.85
C GLU A 275 -19.92 -14.85 12.79
N TRP A 276 -20.94 -14.03 13.11
CA TRP A 276 -22.35 -14.42 13.05
C TRP A 276 -22.81 -14.89 11.66
N LEU A 277 -22.15 -14.44 10.58
CA LEU A 277 -22.43 -14.89 9.20
C LEU A 277 -21.91 -16.31 8.90
N ALA A 278 -21.05 -16.86 9.76
CA ALA A 278 -20.44 -18.18 9.57
C ALA A 278 -21.15 -19.33 10.31
N ARG A 279 -22.35 -19.08 10.88
CA ARG A 279 -23.16 -20.14 11.49
C ARG A 279 -23.40 -21.28 10.50
N GLY A 280 -22.94 -22.49 10.84
CA GLY A 280 -23.05 -23.68 9.99
C GLY A 280 -22.10 -23.73 8.78
N ARG A 281 -21.10 -22.82 8.70
CA ARG A 281 -20.13 -22.72 7.59
C ARG A 281 -18.69 -22.70 8.13
N PRO A 282 -18.10 -23.87 8.45
CA PRO A 282 -16.80 -23.93 9.12
C PRO A 282 -15.66 -23.33 8.29
N GLU A 283 -15.70 -23.45 6.96
CA GLU A 283 -14.69 -22.85 6.08
C GLU A 283 -14.76 -21.32 6.12
N LEU A 284 -15.96 -20.74 6.15
CA LEU A 284 -16.14 -19.29 6.27
C LEU A 284 -15.65 -18.78 7.62
N LEU A 285 -15.97 -19.50 8.70
CA LEU A 285 -15.50 -19.16 10.05
C LEU A 285 -13.97 -19.15 10.11
N ARG A 286 -13.33 -20.17 9.54
CA ARG A 286 -11.86 -20.27 9.48
C ARG A 286 -11.25 -19.08 8.73
N GLN A 287 -11.79 -18.75 7.56
CA GLN A 287 -11.29 -17.61 6.77
C GLN A 287 -11.57 -16.26 7.43
N LEU A 288 -12.70 -16.08 8.13
CA LEU A 288 -12.99 -14.87 8.90
C LEU A 288 -12.02 -14.71 10.08
N ARG A 289 -11.73 -15.79 10.81
CA ARG A 289 -10.76 -15.79 11.91
C ARG A 289 -9.35 -15.48 11.41
N GLN A 290 -8.93 -16.13 10.33
CA GLN A 290 -7.64 -15.86 9.70
C GLN A 290 -7.57 -14.41 9.19
N GLY A 291 -8.62 -13.95 8.51
CA GLY A 291 -8.76 -12.59 8.00
C GLY A 291 -8.69 -11.54 9.10
N TRP A 292 -9.37 -11.78 10.22
CA TRP A 292 -9.33 -10.89 11.36
C TRP A 292 -7.97 -10.86 12.05
N ARG A 293 -7.33 -12.02 12.26
CA ARG A 293 -6.00 -12.07 12.89
C ARG A 293 -4.90 -11.45 12.02
N SER A 294 -4.93 -11.71 10.71
CA SER A 294 -3.84 -11.33 9.80
C SER A 294 -4.07 -10.02 9.06
N TYR A 295 -5.33 -9.65 8.84
CA TYR A 295 -5.75 -8.58 7.94
C TYR A 295 -6.84 -7.66 8.54
N ARG A 296 -7.00 -7.59 9.87
CA ARG A 296 -7.86 -6.59 10.55
C ARG A 296 -7.65 -5.16 10.04
N PRO A 297 -6.42 -4.66 9.81
CA PRO A 297 -6.21 -3.33 9.25
C PRO A 297 -6.84 -3.13 7.87
N TRP A 298 -7.04 -4.21 7.10
CA TRP A 298 -7.75 -4.13 5.82
C TRP A 298 -9.24 -3.88 6.05
N ALA A 299 -9.89 -4.60 6.97
CA ALA A 299 -11.29 -4.35 7.31
C ALA A 299 -11.52 -2.92 7.83
N LEU A 300 -10.69 -2.48 8.78
CA LEU A 300 -10.76 -1.11 9.32
C LEU A 300 -10.44 -0.06 8.25
N GLY A 301 -9.42 -0.35 7.42
CA GLY A 301 -9.08 0.47 6.26
C GLY A 301 -10.23 0.60 5.28
N ALA A 302 -11.01 -0.46 5.05
CA ALA A 302 -12.20 -0.41 4.19
C ALA A 302 -13.19 0.64 4.68
N TRP A 303 -13.51 0.64 5.97
CA TRP A 303 -14.40 1.62 6.59
C TRP A 303 -13.81 3.03 6.53
N GLY A 304 -12.52 3.19 6.80
CA GLY A 304 -11.82 4.48 6.65
C GLY A 304 -11.88 5.02 5.21
N LEU A 305 -11.71 4.15 4.21
CA LEU A 305 -11.87 4.49 2.80
C LEU A 305 -13.33 4.80 2.45
N GLY A 306 -14.29 4.12 3.07
CA GLY A 306 -15.71 4.44 2.97
C GLY A 306 -16.02 5.85 3.45
N LEU A 307 -15.40 6.30 4.55
CA LEU A 307 -15.49 7.69 5.01
C LEU A 307 -14.91 8.69 4.00
N LEU A 308 -13.81 8.35 3.32
CA LEU A 308 -13.32 9.18 2.21
C LEU A 308 -14.32 9.22 1.05
N GLY A 309 -15.01 8.11 0.79
CA GLY A 309 -16.13 8.05 -0.16
C GLY A 309 -17.29 8.96 0.24
N VAL A 310 -17.62 9.06 1.53
CA VAL A 310 -18.60 10.03 2.05
C VAL A 310 -18.17 11.46 1.74
N LEU A 311 -16.90 11.81 1.98
CA LEU A 311 -16.37 13.13 1.66
C LEU A 311 -16.43 13.42 0.16
N ALA A 312 -16.10 12.43 -0.68
CA ALA A 312 -16.19 12.55 -2.13
C ALA A 312 -17.63 12.77 -2.59
N ALA A 313 -18.60 12.02 -2.02
CA ALA A 313 -20.02 12.20 -2.31
C ALA A 313 -20.54 13.58 -1.88
N TRP A 314 -19.93 14.21 -0.88
CA TRP A 314 -20.33 15.54 -0.39
C TRP A 314 -19.66 16.72 -1.11
N SER A 315 -18.82 16.45 -2.11
CA SER A 315 -18.18 17.50 -2.91
C SER A 315 -19.21 18.25 -3.77
N ALA A 316 -18.99 19.56 -3.95
CA ALA A 316 -19.78 20.42 -4.82
C ALA A 316 -19.20 20.54 -6.24
N GLU A 317 -18.09 19.85 -6.53
CA GLU A 317 -17.44 19.90 -7.83
C GLU A 317 -18.25 19.14 -8.90
N PRO A 318 -18.20 19.58 -10.18
CA PRO A 318 -18.75 18.78 -11.27
C PRO A 318 -18.07 17.40 -11.34
N ASP A 319 -18.78 16.40 -11.89
CA ASP A 319 -18.32 15.02 -12.04
C ASP A 319 -18.21 14.21 -10.72
N VAL A 320 -19.10 14.47 -9.76
CA VAL A 320 -19.15 13.74 -8.48
C VAL A 320 -19.24 12.23 -8.69
N GLU A 321 -20.02 11.76 -9.67
CA GLU A 321 -20.16 10.34 -9.99
C GLU A 321 -18.81 9.71 -10.36
N ALA A 322 -18.07 10.31 -11.28
CA ALA A 322 -16.77 9.80 -11.72
C ALA A 322 -15.75 9.79 -10.58
N ARG A 323 -15.77 10.78 -9.69
CA ARG A 323 -14.90 10.83 -8.50
C ARG A 323 -15.29 9.79 -7.47
N LEU A 324 -16.58 9.64 -7.19
CA LEU A 324 -17.10 8.64 -6.27
C LEU A 324 -16.71 7.24 -6.76
N LEU A 325 -16.87 6.96 -8.05
CA LEU A 325 -16.46 5.70 -8.68
C LEU A 325 -14.94 5.50 -8.67
N SER A 326 -14.17 6.57 -8.84
CA SER A 326 -12.72 6.50 -8.73
C SER A 326 -12.29 6.12 -7.33
N VAL A 327 -12.84 6.76 -6.30
CA VAL A 327 -12.49 6.49 -4.91
C VAL A 327 -13.03 5.13 -4.48
N VAL A 328 -14.33 4.90 -4.58
CA VAL A 328 -14.99 3.68 -4.13
C VAL A 328 -14.59 2.48 -4.98
N GLY A 329 -14.57 2.62 -6.30
CA GLY A 329 -14.13 1.57 -7.21
C GLY A 329 -12.66 1.20 -7.01
N GLY A 330 -11.78 2.19 -6.77
CA GLY A 330 -10.37 1.91 -6.49
C GLY A 330 -10.18 1.14 -5.20
N CYS A 331 -10.92 1.53 -4.17
CA CYS A 331 -10.92 0.84 -2.88
C CYS A 331 -11.48 -0.58 -3.01
N PHE A 332 -12.65 -0.74 -3.62
CA PHE A 332 -13.33 -2.02 -3.75
C PHE A 332 -12.51 -3.00 -4.60
N VAL A 333 -11.94 -2.54 -5.71
CA VAL A 333 -11.10 -3.37 -6.59
C VAL A 333 -9.75 -3.71 -5.92
N PHE A 334 -9.23 -2.86 -5.03
CA PHE A 334 -8.05 -3.19 -4.20
C PHE A 334 -8.32 -4.38 -3.26
N PHE A 335 -9.54 -4.56 -2.74
CA PHE A 335 -9.90 -5.73 -1.93
C PHE A 335 -9.87 -7.06 -2.69
N ALA A 336 -9.79 -7.05 -4.03
CA ALA A 336 -9.49 -8.26 -4.81
C ALA A 336 -8.12 -8.88 -4.50
N LEU A 337 -7.23 -8.15 -3.82
CA LEU A 337 -5.98 -8.70 -3.31
C LEU A 337 -6.14 -9.52 -2.03
N LEU A 338 -7.27 -9.44 -1.32
CA LEU A 338 -7.46 -10.14 -0.05
C LEU A 338 -7.56 -11.68 -0.23
N PRO A 339 -8.32 -12.23 -1.20
CA PRO A 339 -8.39 -13.68 -1.36
C PRO A 339 -7.02 -14.36 -1.65
N PRO A 340 -6.14 -13.81 -2.52
CA PRO A 340 -4.76 -14.27 -2.65
C PRO A 340 -3.93 -14.22 -1.37
N ARG A 341 -4.16 -13.19 -0.53
CA ARG A 341 -3.46 -13.01 0.74
C ARG A 341 -3.92 -14.01 1.80
N LEU A 342 -5.22 -14.31 1.86
CA LEU A 342 -5.76 -15.38 2.71
C LEU A 342 -5.22 -16.75 2.28
N ALA A 343 -5.16 -17.03 0.97
CA ALA A 343 -4.60 -18.28 0.47
C ALA A 343 -3.11 -18.47 0.77
N ALA A 344 -2.34 -17.38 0.94
CA ALA A 344 -0.92 -17.47 1.29
C ALA A 344 -0.70 -17.92 2.76
N GLY A 345 -1.64 -17.59 3.65
CA GLY A 345 -1.57 -17.96 5.07
C GLY A 345 -2.22 -19.30 5.41
N ASP A 346 -2.82 -19.98 4.42
CA ASP A 346 -3.58 -21.22 4.61
C ASP A 346 -2.89 -22.36 3.83
N PRO A 347 -2.18 -23.27 4.52
CA PRO A 347 -1.39 -24.27 3.84
C PRO A 347 -2.27 -25.40 3.27
N VAL A 348 -1.99 -25.82 2.04
CA VAL A 348 -2.82 -26.83 1.31
C VAL A 348 -2.96 -28.16 2.06
N TRP A 349 -1.91 -28.59 2.77
CA TRP A 349 -1.97 -29.83 3.55
C TRP A 349 -3.03 -29.76 4.67
N LEU A 350 -3.34 -28.56 5.20
CA LEU A 350 -4.36 -28.38 6.23
C LEU A 350 -5.76 -28.57 5.65
N ASP A 351 -5.99 -28.09 4.42
CA ASP A 351 -7.24 -28.31 3.69
C ASP A 351 -7.47 -29.79 3.39
N GLU A 352 -6.41 -30.50 3.01
CA GLU A 352 -6.40 -31.95 2.78
C GLU A 352 -6.64 -32.74 4.07
N ALA A 353 -5.96 -32.39 5.16
CA ALA A 353 -6.11 -33.05 6.46
C ALA A 353 -7.52 -32.89 7.05
N LEU A 354 -8.16 -31.75 6.82
CA LEU A 354 -9.54 -31.47 7.26
C LEU A 354 -10.61 -32.01 6.31
N GLY A 355 -10.23 -32.64 5.19
CA GLY A 355 -11.17 -33.15 4.19
C GLY A 355 -12.05 -32.07 3.54
N THR A 356 -11.57 -30.82 3.51
CA THR A 356 -12.37 -29.68 3.04
C THR A 356 -12.52 -29.69 1.52
N ARG A 357 -13.72 -29.33 1.05
CA ARG A 357 -13.95 -29.18 -0.40
C ARG A 357 -13.30 -27.89 -0.88
N SER A 358 -12.38 -27.98 -1.84
CA SER A 358 -11.64 -26.80 -2.32
C SER A 358 -12.54 -25.65 -2.78
N GLY A 359 -13.67 -25.95 -3.44
CA GLY A 359 -14.64 -24.95 -3.86
C GLY A 359 -15.43 -24.29 -2.72
N ALA A 360 -15.50 -24.89 -1.53
CA ALA A 360 -16.05 -24.25 -0.34
C ALA A 360 -15.06 -23.23 0.24
N VAL A 361 -13.77 -23.56 0.26
CA VAL A 361 -12.69 -22.67 0.71
C VAL A 361 -12.55 -21.45 -0.21
N ASP A 362 -12.59 -21.64 -1.53
CA ASP A 362 -12.53 -20.53 -2.50
C ASP A 362 -13.72 -19.57 -2.33
N ARG A 363 -14.94 -20.12 -2.14
CA ARG A 363 -16.14 -19.33 -1.84
C ARG A 363 -16.06 -18.61 -0.50
N ALA A 364 -15.47 -19.24 0.51
CA ALA A 364 -15.23 -18.60 1.81
C ALA A 364 -14.28 -17.40 1.66
N ARG A 365 -13.15 -17.57 0.96
CA ARG A 365 -12.17 -16.49 0.70
C ARG A 365 -12.79 -15.32 -0.08
N PHE A 366 -13.56 -15.64 -1.13
CA PHE A 366 -14.34 -14.63 -1.86
C PHE A 366 -15.29 -13.88 -0.93
N THR A 367 -16.11 -14.61 -0.16
CA THR A 367 -17.10 -14.03 0.76
C THR A 367 -16.44 -13.08 1.77
N VAL A 368 -15.31 -13.48 2.37
CA VAL A 368 -14.57 -12.61 3.31
C VAL A 368 -14.06 -11.34 2.61
N GLY A 369 -13.46 -11.47 1.43
CA GLY A 369 -13.02 -10.33 0.61
C GLY A 369 -14.14 -9.35 0.29
N PHE A 370 -15.26 -9.90 -0.19
CA PHE A 370 -16.44 -9.13 -0.54
C PHE A 370 -17.03 -8.40 0.67
N LEU A 371 -17.22 -9.10 1.80
CA LEU A 371 -17.78 -8.52 3.02
C LEU A 371 -16.88 -7.41 3.60
N TYR A 372 -15.56 -7.57 3.55
CA TYR A 372 -14.65 -6.51 4.00
C TYR A 372 -14.73 -5.29 3.06
N ALA A 373 -14.82 -5.51 1.74
CA ALA A 373 -14.92 -4.44 0.76
C ALA A 373 -16.20 -3.60 0.91
N GLN A 374 -17.29 -4.17 1.47
CA GLN A 374 -18.52 -3.44 1.77
C GLN A 374 -18.30 -2.24 2.70
N GLY A 375 -17.27 -2.28 3.57
CA GLY A 375 -16.89 -1.13 4.39
C GLY A 375 -16.53 0.12 3.57
N ALA A 376 -16.03 -0.05 2.34
CA ALA A 376 -15.74 1.07 1.44
C ALA A 376 -16.96 1.50 0.61
N LEU A 377 -17.85 0.55 0.27
CA LEU A 377 -19.00 0.80 -0.61
C LEU A 377 -20.21 1.38 0.15
N VAL A 378 -20.58 0.79 1.29
CA VAL A 378 -21.83 1.10 2.00
C VAL A 378 -21.89 2.55 2.49
N PRO A 379 -20.86 3.12 3.16
CA PRO A 379 -20.91 4.52 3.59
C PRO A 379 -21.03 5.49 2.42
N ALA A 380 -20.29 5.23 1.34
CA ALA A 380 -20.29 6.06 0.14
C ALA A 380 -21.64 5.99 -0.60
N LEU A 381 -22.24 4.81 -0.68
CA LEU A 381 -23.59 4.62 -1.22
C LEU A 381 -24.63 5.38 -0.40
N ALA A 382 -24.60 5.24 0.94
CA ALA A 382 -25.54 5.94 1.82
C ALA A 382 -25.43 7.47 1.66
N ALA A 383 -24.20 8.01 1.66
CA ALA A 383 -23.97 9.44 1.47
C ALA A 383 -24.39 9.91 0.06
N GLY A 384 -24.06 9.14 -0.98
CA GLY A 384 -24.45 9.43 -2.35
C GLY A 384 -25.97 9.44 -2.52
N LEU A 385 -26.68 8.46 -1.94
CA LEU A 385 -28.15 8.40 -1.95
C LEU A 385 -28.79 9.62 -1.29
N VAL A 386 -28.24 10.06 -0.15
CA VAL A 386 -28.74 11.23 0.58
C VAL A 386 -28.51 12.52 -0.22
N ARG A 387 -27.34 12.67 -0.85
CA ARG A 387 -26.92 13.93 -1.48
C ARG A 387 -27.38 14.08 -2.94
N HIS A 388 -27.38 12.99 -3.70
CA HIS A 388 -27.56 12.94 -5.16
C HIS A 388 -28.72 12.02 -5.58
N GLY A 389 -29.44 11.41 -4.64
CA GLY A 389 -30.60 10.59 -4.95
C GLY A 389 -30.25 9.26 -5.63
N ARG A 390 -31.11 8.80 -6.55
CA ARG A 390 -31.01 7.45 -7.16
C ARG A 390 -29.95 7.34 -8.26
N GLU A 391 -29.41 8.46 -8.74
CA GLU A 391 -28.46 8.53 -9.86
C GLU A 391 -27.17 7.77 -9.53
N VAL A 392 -26.74 7.76 -8.27
CA VAL A 392 -25.54 7.04 -7.82
C VAL A 392 -25.70 5.52 -7.70
N ILE A 393 -26.92 4.98 -7.76
CA ILE A 393 -27.17 3.54 -7.53
C ILE A 393 -26.54 2.71 -8.63
N LEU A 394 -26.85 3.02 -9.89
CA LEU A 394 -26.44 2.22 -11.03
C LEU A 394 -24.91 2.18 -11.18
N PRO A 395 -24.17 3.31 -11.06
CA PRO A 395 -22.72 3.27 -11.11
C PRO A 395 -22.09 2.50 -9.95
N LEU A 396 -22.60 2.63 -8.73
CA LEU A 396 -22.08 1.88 -7.57
C LEU A 396 -22.36 0.38 -7.66
N LEU A 397 -23.52 -0.01 -8.23
CA LEU A 397 -23.82 -1.41 -8.52
C LEU A 397 -22.89 -1.97 -9.59
N ALA A 398 -22.52 -1.19 -10.60
CA ALA A 398 -21.51 -1.61 -11.58
C ALA A 398 -20.14 -1.86 -10.92
N VAL A 399 -19.72 -0.99 -9.99
CA VAL A 399 -18.51 -1.21 -9.17
C VAL A 399 -18.60 -2.50 -8.37
N GLU A 400 -19.73 -2.73 -7.70
CA GLU A 400 -19.95 -3.92 -6.89
C GLU A 400 -19.87 -5.20 -7.72
N VAL A 401 -20.57 -5.24 -8.87
CA VAL A 401 -20.57 -6.40 -9.78
C VAL A 401 -19.18 -6.66 -10.35
N VAL A 402 -18.52 -5.64 -10.89
CA VAL A 402 -17.18 -5.78 -11.48
C VAL A 402 -16.16 -6.16 -10.42
N GLY A 403 -16.19 -5.50 -9.27
CA GLY A 403 -15.31 -5.81 -8.15
C GLY A 403 -15.52 -7.22 -7.61
N ALA A 404 -16.77 -7.66 -7.47
CA ALA A 404 -17.09 -9.03 -7.07
C ALA A 404 -16.57 -10.05 -8.09
N ALA A 405 -16.71 -9.78 -9.39
CA ALA A 405 -16.17 -10.64 -10.44
C ALA A 405 -14.63 -10.75 -10.35
N VAL A 406 -13.93 -9.63 -10.14
CA VAL A 406 -12.46 -9.63 -9.97
C VAL A 406 -12.05 -10.36 -8.68
N MET A 407 -12.74 -10.15 -7.56
CA MET A 407 -12.51 -10.88 -6.30
C MET A 407 -12.74 -12.38 -6.45
N PHE A 408 -13.80 -12.78 -7.14
CA PHE A 408 -14.13 -14.18 -7.39
C PHE A 408 -13.04 -14.85 -8.25
N ALA A 409 -12.63 -14.20 -9.33
CA ALA A 409 -11.52 -14.64 -10.16
C ALA A 409 -10.20 -14.72 -9.35
N ALA A 410 -9.95 -13.75 -8.47
CA ALA A 410 -8.78 -13.73 -7.60
C ALA A 410 -8.77 -14.89 -6.61
N ALA A 411 -9.91 -15.21 -5.99
CA ALA A 411 -10.04 -16.36 -5.09
C ALA A 411 -9.75 -17.69 -5.83
N PHE A 412 -10.29 -17.86 -7.03
CA PHE A 412 -10.03 -19.04 -7.85
C PHE A 412 -8.56 -19.15 -8.31
N LEU A 413 -7.96 -18.02 -8.70
CA LEU A 413 -6.56 -17.98 -9.13
C LEU A 413 -5.59 -18.25 -7.97
N ALA A 414 -5.93 -17.77 -6.77
CA ALA A 414 -5.18 -17.97 -5.55
C ALA A 414 -5.00 -19.46 -5.20
N ARG A 415 -5.97 -20.31 -5.55
CA ARG A 415 -5.83 -21.77 -5.38
C ARG A 415 -4.63 -22.34 -6.14
N ARG A 416 -4.46 -21.93 -7.40
CA ARG A 416 -3.42 -22.47 -8.30
C ARG A 416 -2.07 -21.79 -8.09
N GLN A 417 -2.09 -20.50 -7.79
CA GLN A 417 -0.89 -19.66 -7.84
C GLN A 417 -0.49 -19.07 -6.49
N ARG A 418 -1.32 -19.24 -5.44
CA ARG A 418 -1.13 -18.70 -4.08
C ARG A 418 -0.78 -17.22 -4.11
N GLU A 419 0.31 -16.83 -3.45
CA GLU A 419 0.79 -15.45 -3.41
C GLU A 419 1.09 -14.86 -4.80
N ARG A 420 1.44 -15.69 -5.80
CA ARG A 420 1.67 -15.21 -7.17
C ARG A 420 0.40 -14.64 -7.79
N ALA A 421 -0.78 -15.09 -7.36
CA ALA A 421 -2.05 -14.54 -7.81
C ALA A 421 -2.18 -13.05 -7.46
N ALA A 422 -1.69 -12.61 -6.29
CA ALA A 422 -1.72 -11.20 -5.92
C ALA A 422 -0.96 -10.30 -6.92
N TRP A 423 0.15 -10.81 -7.45
CA TRP A 423 0.97 -10.10 -8.44
C TRP A 423 0.34 -10.03 -9.84
N LEU A 424 -0.64 -10.88 -10.15
CA LEU A 424 -1.42 -10.82 -11.39
C LEU A 424 -2.71 -10.02 -11.21
N VAL A 425 -3.41 -10.26 -10.10
CA VAL A 425 -4.69 -9.62 -9.79
C VAL A 425 -4.50 -8.11 -9.58
N GLY A 426 -3.44 -7.67 -8.89
CA GLY A 426 -3.19 -6.24 -8.66
C GLY A 426 -3.13 -5.39 -9.95
N PRO A 427 -2.29 -5.77 -10.92
CA PRO A 427 -2.26 -5.18 -12.26
C PRO A 427 -3.63 -5.14 -12.96
N ILE A 428 -4.37 -6.25 -12.96
CA ILE A 428 -5.68 -6.35 -13.60
C ILE A 428 -6.68 -5.42 -12.90
N ALA A 429 -6.70 -5.48 -11.57
CA ALA A 429 -7.51 -4.64 -10.70
C ALA A 429 -7.27 -3.14 -11.00
N LEU A 430 -6.01 -2.71 -11.16
CA LEU A 430 -5.68 -1.33 -11.51
C LEU A 430 -6.26 -0.91 -12.86
N VAL A 431 -6.14 -1.77 -13.89
CA VAL A 431 -6.68 -1.47 -15.23
C VAL A 431 -8.21 -1.45 -15.23
N VAL A 432 -8.84 -2.41 -14.54
CA VAL A 432 -10.31 -2.46 -14.40
C VAL A 432 -10.83 -1.21 -13.69
N TRP A 433 -10.19 -0.81 -12.59
CA TRP A 433 -10.52 0.43 -11.90
C TRP A 433 -10.42 1.66 -12.81
N ALA A 434 -9.33 1.77 -13.57
CA ALA A 434 -9.14 2.88 -14.48
C ALA A 434 -10.19 2.89 -15.60
N GLY A 435 -10.58 1.72 -16.10
CA GLY A 435 -11.67 1.57 -17.08
C GLY A 435 -13.04 2.00 -16.53
N LEU A 436 -13.38 1.60 -15.30
CA LEU A 436 -14.60 2.06 -14.61
C LEU A 436 -14.61 3.59 -14.46
N THR A 437 -13.48 4.15 -14.07
CA THR A 437 -13.27 5.59 -13.92
C THR A 437 -13.44 6.34 -15.24
N PHE A 438 -12.87 5.80 -16.32
CA PHE A 438 -13.00 6.36 -17.67
C PHE A 438 -14.44 6.35 -18.17
N SER A 439 -15.14 5.23 -17.99
CA SER A 439 -16.54 5.07 -18.42
C SER A 439 -17.45 6.09 -17.75
N ALA A 440 -17.19 6.39 -16.48
CA ALA A 440 -17.98 7.37 -15.73
C ALA A 440 -17.71 8.82 -16.14
N SER A 441 -16.46 9.14 -16.51
CA SER A 441 -16.05 10.52 -16.84
C SER A 441 -16.31 10.91 -18.30
N SER A 442 -16.47 9.94 -19.20
CA SER A 442 -16.63 10.20 -20.64
C SER A 442 -18.07 10.52 -21.07
N GLY A 443 -19.05 10.50 -20.16
CA GLY A 443 -20.45 10.71 -20.52
C GLY A 443 -21.01 9.64 -21.48
N LEU A 444 -20.24 8.58 -21.77
CA LEU A 444 -20.71 7.31 -22.32
C LEU A 444 -21.52 6.55 -21.25
N GLY A 445 -22.40 7.29 -20.58
CA GLY A 445 -23.28 6.78 -19.55
C GLY A 445 -24.07 5.60 -20.07
N LEU A 446 -24.48 4.76 -19.13
CA LEU A 446 -25.28 3.56 -19.35
C LEU A 446 -26.55 3.80 -20.18
N ASP A 447 -26.94 5.04 -20.46
CA ASP A 447 -27.93 5.42 -21.46
C ASP A 447 -27.60 4.92 -22.88
N ALA A 448 -26.32 4.82 -23.28
CA ALA A 448 -25.97 4.23 -24.57
C ALA A 448 -26.11 2.69 -24.59
N TYR A 449 -26.13 2.04 -23.42
CA TYR A 449 -26.23 0.58 -23.27
C TYR A 449 -27.62 0.08 -22.85
N PHE A 450 -28.41 0.93 -22.18
CA PHE A 450 -29.74 0.60 -21.64
C PHE A 450 -30.83 1.58 -22.10
N GLY A 451 -30.47 2.69 -22.74
CA GLY A 451 -31.39 3.67 -23.34
C GLY A 451 -31.64 3.40 -24.82
N GLY A 452 -32.10 2.19 -25.15
CA GLY A 452 -32.86 1.96 -26.38
C GLY A 452 -34.33 2.23 -26.08
N LYS A 453 -34.86 3.37 -26.51
CA LYS A 453 -36.29 3.52 -26.76
C LYS A 453 -36.63 2.96 -28.13
#